data_AF-A0A535JT99-F1
#
_entry.id   AF-A0A535JT99-F1
#
_cell.length_a   1.000
_cell.length_b   1.000
_cell.length_c   1.000
_cell.angle_alpha   90.00
_cell.angle_beta   90.00
_cell.angle_gamma   90.00
#
_symmetry.space_group_name_H-M   'P 1'
#
loop_
_entity.id
_entity.type
_entity.pdbx_description
1 polymer ?
#
loop_
_entity_poly.entity_id
_entity_poly.type
_entity_poly.pdbx_seq_one_letter_code
_entity_poly.pdbx_strand_id
1 'polypeptide(L)'
;MLDRIVGARRTAEGNGHLAVEAGLVTDATQLAASRPTPWQTVQTARNIARPHALDIIGRVFERFQELHGDRAFRDDPAIVGGIAEL
;
A
#
# COMPACT_ATOMS: atom_id res chain seq x y z
N MET A 1 18.05 -9.81 -43.34
CA MET A 1 17.85 -8.90 -42.20
C MET A 1 16.47 -8.25 -42.31
N LEU A 2 15.33 -8.94 -42.49
CA LEU A 2 14.85 -10.27 -42.00
C LEU A 2 15.12 -10.50 -40.51
N ASP A 3 14.14 -10.83 -39.65
CA ASP A 3 12.69 -10.58 -39.66
C ASP A 3 12.16 -10.80 -38.22
N ARG A 4 10.85 -10.64 -37.99
CA ARG A 4 10.05 -11.09 -36.82
C ARG A 4 10.64 -12.28 -36.02
N ILE A 5 10.76 -12.16 -34.68
CA ILE A 5 10.91 -13.19 -33.58
C ILE A 5 11.84 -12.61 -32.48
N VAL A 6 11.52 -12.45 -31.18
CA VAL A 6 10.28 -12.49 -30.37
C VAL A 6 10.42 -11.39 -29.29
N GLY A 7 9.38 -10.67 -28.82
CA GLY A 7 8.00 -10.66 -29.26
C GLY A 7 7.21 -9.50 -28.62
N ALA A 8 6.32 -8.90 -29.39
CA ALA A 8 5.36 -7.94 -28.88
C ALA A 8 4.44 -8.63 -27.85
N ARG A 9 4.59 -8.28 -26.56
CA ARG A 9 3.50 -8.51 -25.61
C ARG A 9 2.40 -7.51 -25.96
N ARG A 10 1.40 -8.05 -26.66
CA ARG A 10 0.12 -7.46 -27.01
C ARG A 10 -0.33 -6.45 -25.97
N THR A 11 -0.91 -5.35 -26.43
CA THR A 11 -1.87 -4.55 -25.67
C THR A 11 -2.87 -5.48 -25.01
N ALA A 12 -2.66 -5.76 -23.72
CA ALA A 12 -3.63 -6.47 -22.91
C ALA A 12 -4.67 -5.44 -22.49
N GLU A 13 -5.85 -5.55 -23.08
CA GLU A 13 -7.00 -4.74 -22.71
C GLU A 13 -7.34 -4.92 -21.21
N GLY A 14 -7.92 -3.88 -20.64
CA GLY A 14 -8.38 -3.72 -19.26
C GLY A 14 -8.26 -4.90 -18.31
N ASN A 15 -7.32 -4.78 -17.36
CA ASN A 15 -7.45 -5.24 -15.98
C ASN A 15 -6.57 -4.34 -15.11
N GLY A 16 -7.16 -3.50 -14.25
CA GLY A 16 -6.52 -2.33 -13.61
C GLY A 16 -5.48 -2.64 -12.51
N HIS A 17 -4.44 -3.41 -12.80
CA HIS A 17 -3.38 -3.79 -11.87
C HIS A 17 -2.05 -3.10 -12.21
N LEU A 18 -1.94 -1.84 -11.77
CA LEU A 18 -0.76 -0.98 -11.79
C LEU A 18 -0.23 -0.60 -13.19
N ALA A 19 0.30 0.62 -13.32
CA ALA A 19 0.86 1.11 -14.58
C ALA A 19 2.09 0.28 -14.99
N VAL A 20 2.38 0.20 -16.30
CA VAL A 20 3.61 -0.43 -16.83
C VAL A 20 4.88 0.29 -16.32
N GLU A 21 4.72 1.54 -15.88
CA GLU A 21 5.70 2.39 -15.17
C GLU A 21 5.95 1.97 -13.70
N ALA A 22 5.25 0.95 -13.17
CA ALA A 22 5.51 0.41 -11.83
C ALA A 22 6.87 -0.31 -11.82
N GLY A 23 7.92 0.50 -11.62
CA GLY A 23 9.32 0.17 -11.88
C GLY A 23 9.68 -1.28 -11.63
N LEU A 24 9.79 -2.04 -12.72
CA LEU A 24 10.30 -3.41 -12.68
C LEU A 24 11.70 -3.36 -12.08
N VAL A 25 11.95 -4.11 -11.01
CA VAL A 25 13.29 -4.18 -10.39
C VAL A 25 14.21 -4.93 -11.36
N THR A 26 14.88 -4.18 -12.23
CA THR A 26 15.82 -4.69 -13.24
C THR A 26 17.21 -4.97 -12.67
N ASP A 27 17.58 -4.30 -11.57
CA ASP A 27 18.86 -4.48 -10.88
C ASP A 27 18.66 -4.57 -9.35
N ALA A 28 18.92 -5.77 -8.80
CA ALA A 28 18.82 -6.04 -7.37
C ALA A 28 19.88 -5.30 -6.54
N THR A 29 21.02 -4.95 -7.14
CA THR A 29 22.14 -4.23 -6.49
C THR A 29 21.74 -2.78 -6.23
N GLN A 30 21.11 -2.14 -7.21
CA GLN A 30 20.58 -0.78 -7.07
C GLN A 30 19.44 -0.73 -6.03
N LEU A 31 18.54 -1.72 -6.04
CA LEU A 31 17.50 -1.83 -5.00
C LEU A 31 18.10 -2.03 -3.60
N ALA A 32 19.15 -2.84 -3.46
CA ALA A 32 19.82 -3.04 -2.18
C ALA A 32 20.49 -1.76 -1.67
N ALA A 33 21.12 -0.97 -2.56
CA ALA A 33 21.71 0.32 -2.24
C ALA A 33 20.67 1.41 -1.90
N SER A 34 19.47 1.34 -2.49
CA SER A 34 18.38 2.30 -2.21
C SER A 34 17.55 1.98 -0.97
N ARG A 35 17.77 0.83 -0.31
CA ARG A 35 17.01 0.45 0.88
C ARG A 35 17.43 1.29 2.10
N PRO A 36 16.48 1.81 2.90
CA PRO A 36 16.82 2.43 4.17
C PRO A 36 17.48 1.40 5.10
N THR A 37 18.45 1.85 5.88
CA THR A 37 19.01 1.06 6.99
C THR A 37 17.91 0.68 7.99
N PRO A 38 18.12 -0.34 8.85
CA PRO A 38 17.15 -0.70 9.88
C PRO A 38 16.76 0.48 10.78
N TRP A 39 17.71 1.36 11.13
CA TRP A 39 17.43 2.54 11.93
C TRP A 39 16.61 3.60 11.17
N GLN A 40 16.96 3.91 9.91
CA GLN A 40 16.16 4.82 9.07
C GLN A 40 14.72 4.29 8.89
N THR A 41 14.55 2.97 8.76
CA THR A 41 13.23 2.33 8.70
C THR A 41 12.42 2.58 9.98
N VAL A 42 13.05 2.45 11.15
CA VAL A 42 12.41 2.77 12.45
C VAL A 42 12.08 4.27 12.56
N GLN A 43 12.98 5.16 12.11
CA GLN A 43 12.73 6.60 12.08
C GLN A 43 11.53 6.96 11.19
N THR A 44 11.42 6.35 10.00
CA THR A 44 10.27 6.51 9.11
C THR A 44 8.98 5.96 9.72
N ALA A 45 9.04 4.78 10.35
CA ALA A 45 7.88 4.15 11.00
C ALA A 45 7.34 4.95 12.20
N ARG A 46 8.22 5.70 12.90
CA ARG A 46 7.89 6.54 14.06
C ARG A 46 7.78 8.04 13.72
N ASN A 47 7.67 8.38 12.43
CA ASN A 47 7.45 9.77 12.00
C ASN A 47 6.08 10.27 12.47
N ILE A 48 6.04 11.46 13.07
CA ILE A 48 4.81 12.13 13.56
C ILE A 48 3.82 12.37 12.42
N ALA A 49 4.29 12.62 11.20
CA ALA A 49 3.44 12.84 10.02
C ALA A 49 3.01 11.53 9.32
N ARG A 50 3.25 10.35 9.92
CA ARG A 50 2.82 9.07 9.35
C ARG A 50 1.30 8.91 9.49
N PRO A 51 0.54 8.68 8.40
CA PRO A 51 -0.91 8.49 8.48
C PRO A 51 -1.32 7.42 9.49
N HIS A 52 -2.32 7.74 10.31
CA HIS A 52 -2.91 6.87 11.31
C HIS A 52 -4.07 6.05 10.74
N ALA A 53 -4.68 5.18 11.56
CA ALA A 53 -5.75 4.29 11.11
C ALA A 53 -6.92 5.04 10.45
N LEU A 54 -7.42 6.12 11.09
CA LEU A 54 -8.49 6.96 10.54
C LEU A 54 -8.10 7.66 9.23
N ASP A 55 -6.85 8.11 9.08
CA ASP A 55 -6.36 8.72 7.83
C ASP A 55 -6.36 7.72 6.67
N ILE A 56 -6.05 6.45 6.95
CA ILE A 56 -6.08 5.39 5.94
C ILE A 56 -7.54 5.01 5.63
N ILE A 57 -8.37 4.83 6.67
CA ILE A 57 -9.79 4.47 6.52
C ILE A 57 -10.51 5.48 5.63
N GLY A 58 -10.39 6.78 5.94
CA GLY A 58 -11.03 7.86 5.17
C GLY A 58 -10.44 8.15 3.79
N ARG A 59 -9.36 7.45 3.38
CA ARG A 59 -8.77 7.53 2.03
C ARG A 59 -9.03 6.29 1.17
N VAL A 60 -9.37 5.16 1.80
CA VAL A 60 -9.46 3.85 1.14
C VAL A 60 -10.89 3.33 1.08
N PHE A 61 -11.74 3.69 2.04
CA PHE A 61 -13.09 3.16 2.16
C PHE A 61 -14.15 4.25 2.14
N GLU A 62 -15.33 3.90 1.65
CA GLU A 62 -16.53 4.72 1.73
C GLU A 62 -17.46 4.23 2.86
N ARG A 63 -18.33 5.13 3.32
CA ARG A 63 -19.44 4.83 4.26
C ARG A 63 -19.02 4.05 5.52
N PHE A 64 -17.82 4.32 6.04
CA PHE A 64 -17.31 3.74 7.28
C PHE A 64 -18.22 4.06 8.47
N GLN A 65 -18.68 3.02 9.15
CA GLN A 65 -19.43 3.10 10.41
C GLN A 65 -18.58 2.47 11.52
N GLU A 66 -18.07 3.31 12.40
CA GLU A 66 -17.32 2.90 13.59
C GLU A 66 -18.20 2.11 14.55
N LEU A 67 -17.61 1.11 15.21
CA LEU A 67 -18.25 0.22 16.18
C LEU A 67 -17.44 0.22 17.48
N HIS A 68 -18.11 0.48 18.60
CA HIS A 68 -17.50 0.74 19.89
C HIS A 68 -17.72 -0.39 20.90
N GLY A 69 -16.76 -0.57 21.81
CA GLY A 69 -16.87 -1.35 23.03
C GLY A 69 -16.57 -2.86 22.90
N ASP A 70 -15.96 -3.40 23.95
CA ASP A 70 -15.65 -4.82 24.13
C ASP A 70 -16.83 -5.66 24.68
N ARG A 71 -17.96 -5.02 24.99
CA ARG A 71 -19.14 -5.57 25.70
C ARG A 71 -18.87 -6.09 27.12
N ALA A 72 -17.73 -5.78 27.72
CA ALA A 72 -17.32 -6.32 29.00
C ALA A 72 -16.84 -5.24 29.99
N PHE A 73 -15.96 -4.32 29.57
CA PHE A 73 -15.31 -3.36 30.44
C PHE A 73 -15.38 -1.93 29.89
N ARG A 74 -14.81 -1.67 28.72
CA ARG A 74 -14.75 -0.30 28.17
C ARG A 74 -14.44 -0.30 26.67
N ASP A 75 -14.84 0.80 26.03
CA ASP A 75 -14.25 1.22 24.75
C ASP A 75 -12.80 1.71 24.96
N ASP A 76 -11.90 1.39 24.04
CA ASP A 76 -10.48 1.78 24.11
C ASP A 76 -10.14 2.76 22.97
N PRO A 77 -9.88 4.05 23.25
CA PRO A 77 -9.51 5.03 22.22
C PRO A 77 -8.25 4.68 21.41
N ALA A 78 -7.44 3.71 21.83
CA ALA A 78 -6.30 3.22 21.05
C ALA A 78 -6.70 2.28 19.90
N ILE A 79 -7.94 1.76 19.88
CA ILE A 79 -8.45 0.79 18.92
C ILE A 79 -9.67 1.39 18.21
N VAL A 80 -9.62 1.44 16.87
CA VAL A 80 -10.72 1.88 16.01
C VAL A 80 -11.08 0.74 15.07
N GLY A 81 -12.36 0.46 14.91
CA GLY A 81 -12.87 -0.60 14.03
C GLY A 81 -14.31 -0.35 13.61
N GLY A 82 -14.76 -1.00 12.54
CA GLY A 82 -16.08 -0.75 11.96
C GLY A 82 -16.34 -1.52 10.68
N ILE A 83 -17.50 -1.26 10.07
CA ILE A 83 -17.87 -1.76 8.74
C ILE A 83 -17.72 -0.65 7.71
N ALA A 84 -17.38 -0.99 6.47
CA ALA A 84 -17.15 -0.03 5.38
C ALA A 84 -17.44 -0.65 4.01
N GLU A 85 -17.55 0.19 2.99
CA GLU A 85 -17.64 -0.18 1.57
C GLU A 85 -16.28 0.11 0.89
N LEU A 86 -15.86 -0.74 -0.06
CA LEU A 86 -14.60 -0.67 -0.81
C LEU A 86 -14.87 -0.76 -2.32
#